data_AF-M1ZZJ2-F1
#
_entry.id   AF-M1ZZJ2-F1
#
_cell.length_a   1.000
_cell.length_b   1.000
_cell.length_c   1.000
_cell.angle_alpha   90.00
_cell.angle_beta   90.00
_cell.angle_gamma   90.00
#
_symmetry.space_group_name_H-M   'P 1'
#
loop_
_entity.id
_entity.type
_entity.pdbx_description
1 polymer ?
#
loop_
_entity_poly.entity_id
_entity_poly.type
_entity_poly.pdbx_seq_one_letter_code
_entity_poly.pdbx_strand_id
1 'polypeptide(L)'
;KYYFNEVININGNKVKIDKIGEKSIFQSKTMGNIIIVKDSSLIALPKDKKINYYMYNIQSSKKSIKELESIKRSLPDERIYIKQLELMKERGAAYGFFYLCSSVALVFFLMGVSFLYYKFYDDIKKEKGKYDILINLGISKKTVNSIINKEMLVMFFVPFLISSLNLFFIFKLNRLIYNYKGDVSEIHVFIIYLFIYTVYFMFWKRKIIEEVNE
;
A
#
# COMPACT_ATOMS: atom_id res chain seq x y z
N LYS A 1 11.37 14.16 -3.79
CA LYS A 1 11.89 12.78 -3.98
C LYS A 1 13.41 12.90 -4.10
N TYR A 2 14.15 12.18 -3.27
CA TYR A 2 15.59 12.32 -3.10
C TYR A 2 16.35 11.58 -4.21
N TYR A 3 16.78 12.31 -5.25
CA TYR A 3 17.65 11.81 -6.32
C TYR A 3 19.11 12.12 -5.96
N PHE A 4 19.68 11.41 -4.99
CA PHE A 4 21.11 11.58 -4.70
C PHE A 4 21.95 11.06 -5.88
N ASN A 5 22.82 11.93 -6.42
CA ASN A 5 23.81 11.67 -7.48
C ASN A 5 23.33 11.61 -8.95
N GLU A 6 22.29 12.34 -9.36
CA GLU A 6 22.05 12.52 -10.79
C GLU A 6 23.04 13.55 -11.39
N VAL A 7 23.91 13.08 -12.29
CA VAL A 7 24.60 13.94 -13.25
C VAL A 7 23.65 14.15 -14.40
N ILE A 8 23.11 15.37 -14.53
CA ILE A 8 22.16 15.68 -15.59
C ILE A 8 22.98 16.12 -16.81
N ASN A 9 22.67 15.53 -17.96
CA ASN A 9 23.25 15.95 -19.23
C ASN A 9 22.42 17.11 -19.78
N ILE A 10 22.99 18.31 -19.76
CA ILE A 10 22.40 19.50 -20.36
C ILE A 10 23.22 19.82 -21.61
N ASN A 11 22.64 19.55 -22.78
CA ASN A 11 23.24 19.87 -24.09
C ASN A 11 24.66 19.30 -24.31
N GLY A 12 24.92 18.07 -23.84
CA GLY A 12 26.22 17.40 -23.93
C GLY A 12 27.13 17.63 -22.72
N ASN A 13 26.82 18.62 -21.87
CA ASN A 13 27.60 18.93 -20.67
C ASN A 13 27.03 18.20 -19.45
N LYS A 14 27.92 17.47 -18.76
CA LYS A 14 27.61 16.79 -17.50
C LYS A 14 27.59 17.80 -16.35
N VAL A 15 26.40 18.11 -15.85
CA VAL A 15 26.23 19.03 -14.73
C VAL A 15 25.93 18.25 -13.45
N LYS A 16 26.72 18.50 -12.40
CA LYS A 16 26.52 17.92 -11.08
C LYS A 16 25.51 18.75 -10.30
N ILE A 17 24.48 18.10 -9.76
CA ILE A 17 23.49 18.76 -8.90
C ILE A 17 24.14 19.05 -7.53
N ASP A 18 24.14 20.33 -7.14
CA ASP A 18 24.73 20.81 -5.88
C ASP A 18 23.81 20.52 -4.68
N LYS A 19 22.50 20.78 -4.83
CA LYS A 19 21.50 20.56 -3.78
C LYS A 19 20.12 20.29 -4.38
N ILE A 20 19.33 19.43 -3.71
CA ILE A 20 17.94 19.15 -4.05
C ILE A 20 17.05 19.75 -2.96
N GLY A 21 16.12 20.63 -3.35
CA GLY A 21 15.11 21.17 -2.44
C GLY A 21 14.05 20.13 -2.07
N GLU A 22 13.62 20.09 -0.81
CA GLU A 22 12.63 19.12 -0.32
C GLU A 22 11.21 19.39 -0.82
N LYS A 23 10.88 20.67 -1.06
CA LYS A 23 9.56 21.11 -1.51
C LYS A 23 9.67 21.73 -2.90
N SER A 24 8.96 21.13 -3.84
CA SER A 24 8.70 21.79 -5.12
C SER A 24 7.70 22.91 -4.87
N ILE A 25 8.08 24.14 -5.24
CA ILE A 25 7.15 25.30 -5.24
C ILE A 25 6.03 25.12 -6.28
N PHE A 26 6.20 24.15 -7.20
CA PHE A 26 5.20 23.74 -8.18
C PHE A 26 4.64 22.36 -7.82
N GLN A 27 3.37 22.09 -8.10
CA GLN A 27 2.84 20.72 -7.95
C GLN A 27 3.58 19.81 -8.95
N SER A 28 4.32 18.81 -8.45
CA SER A 28 5.39 18.10 -9.18
C SER A 28 4.96 17.36 -10.46
N LYS A 29 3.66 17.20 -10.70
CA LYS A 29 3.13 16.61 -11.94
C LYS A 29 2.95 17.62 -13.09
N THR A 30 3.32 18.89 -12.92
CA THR A 30 2.90 19.99 -13.84
C THR A 30 4.01 20.53 -14.73
N MET A 31 5.24 20.59 -14.23
CA MET A 31 6.36 21.26 -14.92
C MET A 31 7.61 20.37 -15.00
N GLY A 32 7.47 19.07 -14.75
CA GLY A 32 8.61 18.14 -14.71
C GLY A 32 9.59 18.46 -13.58
N ASN A 33 10.85 18.04 -13.74
CA ASN A 33 11.92 18.36 -12.80
C ASN A 33 12.37 19.81 -13.00
N ILE A 34 12.41 20.57 -11.91
CA ILE A 34 12.83 21.98 -11.93
C ILE A 34 14.26 22.05 -11.43
N ILE A 35 15.13 22.62 -12.25
CA ILE A 35 16.53 22.83 -11.93
C ILE A 35 16.72 24.32 -11.69
N ILE A 36 17.14 24.69 -10.48
CA ILE A 36 17.52 26.06 -10.14
C ILE A 36 19.01 26.19 -10.50
N VAL A 37 19.32 27.08 -11.43
CA VAL A 37 20.70 27.37 -11.87
C VAL A 37 21.12 28.75 -11.40
N LYS A 38 22.42 28.94 -11.15
CA LYS A 38 22.99 30.28 -10.92
C LYS A 38 22.98 31.07 -12.24
N ASP A 39 22.89 32.39 -12.14
CA ASP A 39 22.85 33.28 -13.32
C ASP A 39 24.06 33.08 -14.25
N SER A 40 25.25 32.82 -13.68
CA SER A 40 26.47 32.52 -14.43
C SER A 40 26.38 31.24 -15.28
N SER A 41 25.50 30.31 -14.92
CA SER A 41 25.31 29.03 -15.59
C SER A 41 24.24 29.08 -16.69
N LEU A 42 23.53 30.21 -16.85
CA LEU A 42 22.54 30.41 -17.92
C LEU A 42 23.18 30.37 -19.32
N ILE A 43 24.47 30.66 -19.44
CA ILE A 43 25.22 30.68 -20.71
C ILE A 43 25.27 29.28 -21.35
N ALA A 44 25.22 28.22 -20.53
CA ALA A 44 25.26 26.83 -20.98
C ALA A 44 23.89 26.27 -21.38
N LEU A 45 22.80 26.99 -21.12
CA LEU A 45 21.45 26.57 -21.47
C LEU A 45 21.13 27.01 -22.91
N PRO A 46 20.41 26.18 -23.69
CA PRO A 46 19.97 26.60 -25.02
C PRO A 46 19.08 27.84 -24.88
N LYS A 47 19.20 28.81 -25.81
CA LYS A 47 18.41 30.06 -25.85
C LYS A 47 16.95 29.81 -26.26
N ASP A 48 16.38 28.71 -25.81
CA ASP A 48 15.06 28.28 -26.21
C ASP A 48 13.99 29.09 -25.48
N LYS A 49 12.90 29.32 -26.20
CA LYS A 49 11.70 30.11 -25.86
C LYS A 49 11.57 30.46 -24.37
N LYS A 50 11.70 31.76 -24.07
CA LYS A 50 11.26 32.31 -22.78
C LYS A 50 9.75 32.14 -22.66
N ILE A 51 9.31 31.38 -21.66
CA ILE A 51 7.90 31.27 -21.29
C ILE A 51 7.70 32.10 -20.02
N ASN A 52 6.87 33.13 -20.12
CA ASN A 52 6.46 33.91 -18.95
C ASN A 52 5.35 33.14 -18.23
N TYR A 53 5.62 32.73 -16.99
CA TYR A 53 4.65 32.06 -16.14
C TYR A 53 4.06 33.07 -15.14
N TYR A 54 2.74 33.20 -15.15
CA TYR A 54 2.01 34.00 -14.16
C TYR A 54 1.30 33.07 -13.19
N MET A 55 1.46 33.34 -11.89
CA MET A 55 0.85 32.55 -10.82
C MET A 55 0.00 33.46 -9.95
N TYR A 56 -1.27 33.12 -9.80
CA TYR A 56 -2.21 33.86 -8.98
C TYR A 56 -2.71 32.98 -7.85
N ASN A 57 -2.66 33.51 -6.62
CA ASN A 57 -3.26 32.85 -5.47
C ASN A 57 -4.77 33.12 -5.48
N ILE A 58 -5.55 32.12 -5.84
CA ILE A 58 -7.01 32.23 -5.90
C ILE A 58 -7.60 31.79 -4.56
N GLN A 59 -8.13 32.76 -3.81
CA GLN A 59 -8.64 32.57 -2.45
C GLN A 59 -9.98 31.78 -2.41
N SER A 60 -10.78 31.83 -3.49
CA SER A 60 -12.06 31.11 -3.61
C SER A 60 -12.09 30.17 -4.81
N SER A 61 -11.48 29.00 -4.66
CA SER A 61 -11.28 28.02 -5.73
C SER A 61 -12.56 27.63 -6.48
N LYS A 62 -13.68 27.41 -5.78
CA LYS A 62 -14.94 26.93 -6.41
C LYS A 62 -15.61 27.96 -7.33
N LYS A 63 -15.59 29.25 -6.98
CA LYS A 63 -16.25 30.31 -7.76
C LYS A 63 -15.41 30.66 -9.00
N SER A 64 -14.10 30.78 -8.79
CA SER A 64 -13.14 31.07 -9.85
C SER A 64 -13.01 29.96 -10.89
N ILE A 65 -13.28 28.70 -10.55
CA ILE A 65 -13.30 27.60 -11.54
C ILE A 65 -14.33 27.84 -12.65
N LYS A 66 -15.54 28.31 -12.32
CA LYS A 66 -16.58 28.59 -13.33
C LYS A 66 -16.18 29.75 -14.24
N GLU A 67 -15.61 30.80 -13.66
CA GLU A 67 -15.09 31.95 -14.40
C GLU A 67 -13.90 31.57 -15.29
N LEU A 68 -12.99 30.73 -14.79
CA LEU A 68 -11.86 30.21 -15.55
C LEU A 68 -12.31 29.31 -16.72
N GLU A 69 -13.37 28.52 -16.55
CA GLU A 69 -13.98 27.77 -17.66
C GLU A 69 -14.55 28.71 -18.73
N SER A 70 -15.22 29.79 -18.34
CA SER A 70 -15.72 30.78 -19.32
C SER A 70 -14.58 31.47 -20.07
N ILE A 71 -13.48 31.81 -19.38
CA ILE A 71 -12.29 32.41 -19.99
C ILE A 71 -11.65 31.42 -20.98
N LYS A 72 -11.50 30.14 -20.58
CA LYS A 72 -10.99 29.08 -21.47
C LYS A 72 -11.84 28.90 -22.73
N ARG A 73 -13.16 29.06 -22.63
CA ARG A 73 -14.06 29.00 -23.79
C ARG A 73 -13.94 30.23 -24.70
N SER A 74 -13.65 31.40 -24.14
CA SER A 74 -13.50 32.65 -24.90
C SER A 74 -12.15 32.80 -25.62
N LEU A 75 -11.12 32.06 -25.22
CA LEU A 75 -9.78 32.08 -25.83
C LEU A 75 -9.40 30.69 -26.37
N PRO A 76 -9.97 30.25 -27.51
CA PRO A 76 -9.72 28.92 -28.04
C PRO A 76 -8.28 28.72 -28.56
N ASP A 77 -7.61 29.80 -28.98
CA ASP A 77 -6.22 29.74 -29.48
C ASP A 77 -5.17 29.73 -28.35
N GLU A 78 -5.56 29.99 -27.10
CA GLU A 78 -4.64 29.98 -25.95
C GLU A 78 -4.74 28.68 -25.14
N ARG A 79 -3.57 28.11 -24.79
CA ARG A 79 -3.51 26.91 -23.94
C ARG A 79 -3.65 27.25 -22.46
N ILE A 80 -4.89 27.36 -22.00
CA ILE A 80 -5.20 27.60 -20.57
C ILE A 80 -5.36 26.27 -19.83
N TYR A 81 -4.45 26.00 -18.89
CA TYR A 81 -4.47 24.80 -18.04
C TYR A 81 -5.05 25.11 -16.65
N ILE A 82 -6.25 24.60 -16.35
CA ILE A 82 -6.92 24.75 -15.04
C ILE A 82 -6.77 23.45 -14.24
N LYS A 83 -5.56 23.24 -13.71
CA LYS A 83 -5.19 21.94 -13.13
C LYS A 83 -5.91 21.58 -11.84
N GLN A 84 -6.38 22.57 -11.07
CA GLN A 84 -7.08 22.32 -9.81
C GLN A 84 -8.39 21.55 -10.02
N LEU A 85 -9.09 21.77 -11.14
CA LEU A 85 -10.33 21.06 -11.47
C LEU A 85 -10.08 19.61 -11.92
N GLU A 86 -9.09 19.41 -12.80
CA GLU A 86 -8.68 18.08 -13.26
C GLU A 86 -8.18 17.23 -12.08
N LEU A 87 -7.35 17.80 -11.20
CA LEU A 87 -6.89 17.12 -9.99
C LEU A 87 -8.05 16.77 -9.03
N MET A 88 -9.08 17.63 -8.92
CA MET A 88 -10.25 17.30 -8.09
C MET A 88 -11.08 16.17 -8.71
N LYS A 89 -11.24 16.14 -10.04
CA LYS A 89 -11.93 15.04 -10.75
C LYS A 89 -11.16 13.73 -10.66
N GLU A 90 -9.85 13.75 -10.92
CA GLU A 90 -8.97 12.58 -10.80
C GLU A 90 -8.94 12.05 -9.37
N ARG A 91 -8.79 12.92 -8.37
CA ARG A 91 -8.82 12.52 -6.95
C ARG A 91 -10.19 11.99 -6.56
N GLY A 92 -11.28 12.64 -7.00
CA GLY A 92 -12.65 12.19 -6.72
C GLY A 92 -12.91 10.79 -7.26
N ALA A 93 -12.51 10.52 -8.51
CA ALA A 93 -12.61 9.19 -9.11
C ALA A 93 -11.75 8.16 -8.37
N ALA A 94 -10.50 8.51 -8.01
CA ALA A 94 -9.61 7.63 -7.27
C ALA A 94 -10.15 7.30 -5.87
N TYR A 95 -10.68 8.29 -5.14
CA TYR A 95 -11.29 8.08 -3.82
C TYR A 95 -12.59 7.28 -3.92
N GLY A 96 -13.42 7.53 -4.93
CA GLY A 96 -14.62 6.74 -5.18
C GLY A 96 -14.31 5.29 -5.51
N PHE A 97 -13.31 5.05 -6.37
CA PHE A 97 -12.83 3.71 -6.69
C PHE A 97 -12.24 3.01 -5.47
N PHE A 98 -11.39 3.71 -4.70
CA PHE A 98 -10.82 3.18 -3.46
C PHE A 98 -11.92 2.80 -2.46
N TYR A 99 -12.92 3.67 -2.26
CA TYR A 99 -14.05 3.40 -1.37
C TYR A 99 -14.86 2.17 -1.81
N LEU A 100 -15.16 2.04 -3.11
CA LEU A 100 -15.85 0.87 -3.64
C LEU A 100 -15.03 -0.40 -3.43
N CYS A 101 -13.76 -0.40 -3.84
CA CYS A 101 -12.89 -1.56 -3.67
C CYS A 101 -12.70 -1.95 -2.21
N SER A 102 -12.49 -0.99 -1.31
CA SER A 102 -12.31 -1.28 0.12
C SER A 102 -13.61 -1.80 0.75
N SER A 103 -14.76 -1.25 0.37
CA SER A 103 -16.05 -1.71 0.90
C SER A 103 -16.39 -3.12 0.43
N VAL A 104 -16.17 -3.41 -0.85
CA VAL A 104 -16.35 -4.75 -1.41
C VAL A 104 -15.38 -5.74 -0.74
N ALA A 105 -14.10 -5.36 -0.61
CA ALA A 105 -13.11 -6.18 0.08
C ALA A 105 -13.50 -6.45 1.56
N LEU A 106 -14.06 -5.46 2.25
CA LEU A 106 -14.51 -5.62 3.64
C LEU A 106 -15.65 -6.63 3.75
N VAL A 107 -16.64 -6.58 2.86
CA VAL A 107 -17.76 -7.54 2.86
C VAL A 107 -17.25 -8.96 2.59
N PHE A 108 -16.37 -9.13 1.59
CA PHE A 108 -15.76 -10.44 1.32
C PHE A 108 -14.89 -10.94 2.48
N PHE A 109 -14.18 -10.04 3.16
CA PHE A 109 -13.40 -10.37 4.34
C PHE A 109 -14.30 -10.87 5.47
N LEU A 110 -15.40 -10.16 5.79
CA LEU A 110 -16.35 -10.58 6.82
C LEU A 110 -17.01 -11.92 6.48
N MET A 111 -17.35 -12.14 5.21
CA MET A 111 -17.87 -13.42 4.72
C MET A 111 -16.85 -14.55 4.87
N GLY A 112 -15.59 -14.32 4.52
CA GLY A 112 -14.50 -15.27 4.71
C GLY A 112 -14.28 -15.63 6.18
N VAL A 113 -14.32 -14.64 7.08
CA VAL A 113 -14.23 -14.86 8.54
C VAL A 113 -15.41 -15.70 9.04
N SER A 114 -16.61 -15.43 8.56
CA SER A 114 -17.83 -16.15 8.95
C SER A 114 -17.80 -17.61 8.50
N PHE A 115 -17.37 -17.87 7.26
CA PHE A 115 -17.18 -19.23 6.76
C PHE A 115 -16.08 -19.99 7.49
N LEU A 116 -14.97 -19.32 7.79
CA LEU A 116 -13.88 -19.91 8.57
C LEU A 116 -14.36 -20.30 9.97
N TYR A 117 -15.16 -19.44 10.62
CA TYR A 117 -15.77 -19.74 11.91
C TYR A 117 -16.69 -20.97 11.84
N TYR A 118 -17.57 -21.03 10.84
CA TYR A 118 -18.47 -22.16 10.66
C TYR A 118 -17.70 -23.48 10.44
N LYS A 119 -16.68 -23.43 9.57
CA LYS A 119 -15.80 -24.57 9.30
C LYS A 119 -15.13 -25.07 10.58
N PHE A 120 -14.54 -24.18 11.37
CA PHE A 120 -13.88 -24.58 12.61
C PHE A 120 -14.86 -25.18 13.62
N TYR A 121 -16.08 -24.63 13.73
CA TYR A 121 -17.09 -25.17 14.64
C TYR A 121 -17.53 -26.59 14.24
N ASP A 122 -17.66 -26.85 12.94
CA ASP A 122 -17.98 -28.18 12.41
C ASP A 122 -16.79 -29.16 12.57
N ASP A 123 -15.57 -28.69 12.31
CA ASP A 123 -14.34 -29.48 12.44
C ASP A 123 -14.13 -29.94 13.88
N ILE A 124 -14.34 -29.07 14.89
CA ILE A 124 -14.22 -29.43 16.32
C ILE A 124 -15.13 -30.61 16.68
N LYS A 125 -16.40 -30.60 16.27
CA LYS A 125 -17.35 -31.68 16.58
C LYS A 125 -16.94 -33.01 15.96
N LYS A 126 -16.48 -32.97 14.71
CA LYS A 126 -16.01 -34.17 13.99
C LYS A 126 -14.72 -34.71 14.59
N GLU A 127 -13.80 -33.83 14.97
CA GLU A 127 -12.53 -34.21 15.58
C GLU A 127 -12.72 -34.83 16.97
N LYS A 128 -13.58 -34.26 17.82
CA LYS A 128 -13.89 -34.83 19.14
C LYS A 128 -14.33 -36.29 19.05
N GLY A 129 -15.28 -36.60 18.16
CA GLY A 129 -15.74 -37.98 17.97
C GLY A 129 -14.64 -38.96 17.50
N LYS A 130 -13.69 -38.51 16.68
CA LYS A 130 -12.54 -39.34 16.26
C LYS A 130 -11.58 -39.58 17.41
N TYR A 131 -11.29 -38.55 18.19
CA TYR A 131 -10.37 -38.65 19.32
C TYR A 131 -10.95 -39.50 20.46
N ASP A 132 -12.26 -39.43 20.70
CA ASP A 132 -12.96 -40.29 21.67
C ASP A 132 -12.84 -41.78 21.30
N ILE A 133 -12.98 -42.12 20.01
CA ILE A 133 -12.77 -43.50 19.53
C ILE A 133 -11.33 -43.96 19.80
N LEU A 134 -10.33 -43.12 19.55
CA LEU A 134 -8.92 -43.44 19.80
C LEU A 134 -8.63 -43.66 21.29
N ILE A 135 -9.24 -42.85 22.16
CA ILE A 135 -9.15 -43.01 23.62
C ILE A 135 -9.80 -44.33 24.05
N ASN A 136 -10.98 -44.65 23.51
CA ASN A 136 -11.68 -45.91 23.79
C ASN A 136 -10.92 -47.15 23.30
N LEU A 137 -10.04 -47.00 22.30
CA LEU A 137 -9.12 -48.04 21.83
C LEU A 137 -7.84 -48.16 22.68
N GLY A 138 -7.73 -47.39 23.77
CA GLY A 138 -6.63 -47.47 24.74
C GLY A 138 -5.46 -46.51 24.45
N ILE A 139 -5.59 -45.58 23.50
CA ILE A 139 -4.57 -44.55 23.28
C ILE A 139 -4.64 -43.52 24.40
N SER A 140 -3.48 -43.19 24.97
CA SER A 140 -3.41 -42.20 26.05
C SER A 140 -3.81 -40.80 25.56
N LYS A 141 -4.54 -40.03 26.40
CA LYS A 141 -4.88 -38.62 26.12
C LYS A 141 -3.64 -37.77 25.79
N LYS A 142 -2.47 -38.07 26.37
CA LYS A 142 -1.20 -37.37 26.06
C LYS A 142 -0.76 -37.57 24.61
N THR A 143 -0.92 -38.78 24.07
CA THR A 143 -0.59 -39.09 22.68
C THR A 143 -1.54 -38.35 21.74
N VAL A 144 -2.83 -38.35 22.04
CA VAL A 144 -3.85 -37.62 21.28
C VAL A 144 -3.54 -36.11 21.24
N ASN A 145 -3.23 -35.50 22.38
CA ASN A 145 -2.86 -34.08 22.44
C ASN A 145 -1.60 -33.76 21.62
N SER A 146 -0.63 -34.68 21.55
CA SER A 146 0.54 -34.51 20.69
C SER A 146 0.22 -34.60 19.20
N ILE A 147 -0.77 -35.41 18.81
CA ILE A 147 -1.23 -35.52 17.42
C ILE A 147 -1.92 -34.21 17.02
N ILE A 148 -2.88 -33.75 17.84
CA ILE A 148 -3.58 -32.48 17.67
C ILE A 148 -2.59 -31.33 17.49
N ASN A 149 -1.56 -31.25 18.35
CA ASN A 149 -0.58 -30.18 18.28
C ASN A 149 0.21 -30.17 16.96
N LYS A 150 0.57 -31.35 16.40
CA LYS A 150 1.26 -31.44 15.12
C LYS A 150 0.35 -31.06 13.96
N GLU A 151 -0.89 -31.50 13.99
CA GLU A 151 -1.90 -31.17 12.97
C GLU A 151 -2.16 -29.66 12.92
N MET A 152 -2.41 -29.05 14.08
CA MET A 152 -2.60 -27.60 14.20
C MET A 152 -1.38 -26.81 13.75
N LEU A 153 -0.15 -27.27 14.07
CA LEU A 153 1.06 -26.61 13.60
C LEU A 153 1.09 -26.56 12.07
N VAL A 154 0.77 -27.65 11.38
CA VAL A 154 0.74 -27.68 9.91
C VAL A 154 -0.35 -26.77 9.37
N MET A 155 -1.57 -26.84 9.92
CA MET A 155 -2.70 -26.03 9.47
C MET A 155 -2.48 -24.53 9.59
N PHE A 156 -1.68 -24.08 10.58
CA PHE A 156 -1.38 -22.66 10.79
C PHE A 156 -0.07 -22.22 10.14
N PHE A 157 1.01 -22.98 10.24
CA PHE A 157 2.30 -22.54 9.66
C PHE A 157 2.30 -22.53 8.13
N VAL A 158 1.56 -23.44 7.47
CA VAL A 158 1.52 -23.47 6.00
C VAL A 158 0.91 -22.16 5.44
N PRO A 159 -0.29 -21.72 5.86
CA PRO A 159 -0.82 -20.41 5.46
C PRO A 159 0.10 -19.25 5.84
N PHE A 160 0.69 -19.26 7.03
CA PHE A 160 1.61 -18.22 7.48
C PHE A 160 2.82 -18.04 6.54
N LEU A 161 3.43 -19.13 6.08
CA LEU A 161 4.55 -19.09 5.15
C LEU A 161 4.14 -18.51 3.80
N ILE A 162 2.99 -18.94 3.28
CA ILE A 162 2.44 -18.42 2.01
C ILE A 162 2.15 -16.93 2.12
N SER A 163 1.50 -16.49 3.20
CA SER A 163 1.22 -15.08 3.47
C SER A 163 2.49 -14.25 3.63
N SER A 164 3.49 -14.77 4.33
CA SER A 164 4.79 -14.10 4.51
C SER A 164 5.51 -13.91 3.16
N LEU A 165 5.46 -14.92 2.28
CA LEU A 165 6.02 -14.83 0.94
C LEU A 165 5.30 -13.79 0.07
N ASN A 166 3.97 -13.73 0.16
CA ASN A 166 3.18 -12.70 -0.52
C ASN A 166 3.54 -11.30 -0.02
N LEU A 167 3.66 -11.10 1.29
CA LEU A 167 4.06 -9.83 1.88
C LEU A 167 5.46 -9.40 1.40
N PHE A 168 6.40 -10.33 1.36
CA PHE A 168 7.74 -10.09 0.82
C PHE A 168 7.70 -9.66 -0.65
N PHE A 169 6.88 -10.32 -1.48
CA PHE A 169 6.72 -9.96 -2.88
C PHE A 169 6.12 -8.56 -3.05
N ILE A 170 5.10 -8.22 -2.25
CA ILE A 170 4.48 -6.89 -2.25
C ILE A 170 5.49 -5.81 -1.87
N PHE A 171 6.32 -6.02 -0.85
CA PHE A 171 7.38 -5.07 -0.49
C PHE A 171 8.41 -4.94 -1.60
N LYS A 172 8.86 -6.05 -2.20
CA LYS A 172 9.79 -6.02 -3.34
C LYS A 172 9.21 -5.24 -4.53
N LEU A 173 7.94 -5.49 -4.86
CA LEU A 173 7.25 -4.82 -5.95
C LEU A 173 7.10 -3.31 -5.68
N ASN A 174 6.73 -2.92 -4.46
CA ASN A 174 6.64 -1.51 -4.08
C ASN A 174 8.00 -0.79 -4.17
N ARG A 175 9.08 -1.46 -3.76
CA ARG A 175 10.44 -0.92 -3.91
C ARG A 175 10.80 -0.70 -5.38
N LEU A 176 10.45 -1.64 -6.26
CA LEU A 176 10.67 -1.52 -7.71
C LEU A 176 9.84 -0.38 -8.34
N ILE A 177 8.55 -0.28 -8.02
CA ILE A 177 7.65 0.71 -8.63
C ILE A 177 7.94 2.13 -8.13
N TYR A 178 8.16 2.29 -6.82
CA TYR A 178 8.27 3.62 -6.21
C TYR A 178 9.72 4.08 -5.97
N ASN A 179 10.70 3.22 -6.28
CA ASN A 179 12.13 3.41 -6.06
C ASN A 179 12.44 3.84 -4.61
N TYR A 180 11.71 3.23 -3.67
CA TYR A 180 11.81 3.47 -2.24
C TYR A 180 12.86 2.53 -1.63
N LYS A 181 13.76 3.06 -0.79
CA LYS A 181 14.72 2.24 -0.03
C LYS A 181 14.02 1.72 1.21
N GLY A 182 14.12 0.40 1.46
CA GLY A 182 13.38 -0.28 2.53
C GLY A 182 13.47 0.43 3.88
N ASP A 183 12.32 0.53 4.54
CA ASP A 183 12.18 1.19 5.83
C ASP A 183 12.26 0.22 7.01
N VAL A 184 12.53 0.76 8.20
CA VAL A 184 12.22 0.07 9.46
C VAL A 184 10.72 -0.24 9.60
N SER A 185 9.85 0.54 8.96
CA SER A 185 8.39 0.33 8.94
C SER A 185 7.98 -1.03 8.37
N GLU A 186 8.68 -1.56 7.36
CA GLU A 186 8.36 -2.87 6.77
C GLU A 186 8.57 -4.02 7.78
N ILE A 187 9.62 -3.91 8.59
CA ILE A 187 9.93 -4.87 9.65
C ILE A 187 8.90 -4.80 10.77
N HIS A 188 8.47 -3.60 11.17
CA HIS A 188 7.42 -3.42 12.17
C HIS A 188 6.10 -4.08 11.75
N VAL A 189 5.70 -3.93 10.48
CA VAL A 189 4.50 -4.59 9.95
C VAL A 189 4.62 -6.12 10.05
N PHE A 190 5.78 -6.68 9.70
CA PHE A 190 6.00 -8.12 9.82
C PHE A 190 5.96 -8.61 11.26
N ILE A 191 6.55 -7.86 12.21
CA ILE A 191 6.53 -8.20 13.64
C ILE A 191 5.10 -8.19 14.19
N ILE A 192 4.32 -7.17 13.86
CA ILE A 192 2.91 -7.08 14.30
C ILE A 192 2.10 -8.24 13.71
N TYR A 193 2.32 -8.57 12.44
CA TYR A 193 1.68 -9.71 11.79
C TYR A 193 2.02 -11.03 12.50
N LEU A 194 3.30 -11.29 12.76
CA LEU A 194 3.78 -12.47 13.50
C LEU A 194 3.15 -12.55 14.89
N PHE A 195 3.10 -11.42 15.61
CA PHE A 195 2.51 -11.35 16.95
C PHE A 195 1.03 -11.73 16.95
N ILE A 196 0.23 -11.10 16.09
CA ILE A 196 -1.21 -11.41 15.96
C ILE A 196 -1.41 -12.89 15.59
N TYR A 197 -0.60 -13.41 14.66
CA TYR A 197 -0.69 -14.79 14.21
C TYR A 197 -0.39 -15.79 15.35
N THR A 198 0.61 -15.48 16.17
CA THR A 198 1.01 -16.31 17.32
C THR A 198 -0.08 -16.33 18.39
N VAL A 199 -0.68 -15.17 18.70
CA VAL A 199 -1.80 -15.07 19.64
C VAL A 199 -2.99 -15.88 19.15
N TYR A 200 -3.32 -15.78 17.85
CA TYR A 200 -4.41 -16.54 17.25
C TYR A 200 -4.18 -18.07 17.30
N PHE A 201 -2.96 -18.53 17.01
CA PHE A 201 -2.57 -19.94 17.15
C PHE A 201 -2.72 -20.42 18.60
N MET A 202 -2.24 -19.64 19.58
CA MET A 202 -2.35 -20.02 21.00
C MET A 202 -3.80 -20.14 21.46
N PHE A 203 -4.65 -19.20 21.07
CA PHE A 203 -6.07 -19.21 21.41
C PHE A 203 -6.78 -20.45 20.86
N TRP A 204 -6.58 -20.74 19.57
CA TRP A 204 -7.19 -21.91 18.94
C TRP A 204 -6.69 -23.22 19.51
N LYS A 205 -5.38 -23.34 19.74
CA LYS A 205 -4.78 -24.52 20.33
C LYS A 205 -5.40 -24.83 21.69
N ARG A 206 -5.55 -23.80 22.53
CA ARG A 206 -6.14 -23.96 23.86
C ARG A 206 -7.58 -24.47 23.76
N LYS A 207 -8.40 -23.86 22.90
CA LYS A 207 -9.81 -24.20 22.73
C LYS A 207 -10.03 -25.67 22.32
N ILE A 208 -9.27 -26.18 21.36
CA ILE A 208 -9.41 -27.58 20.90
C ILE A 208 -8.97 -28.57 21.98
N ILE A 209 -7.87 -28.28 22.69
CA ILE A 209 -7.40 -29.14 23.78
C ILE A 209 -8.39 -29.17 24.94
N GLU A 210 -9.03 -28.05 25.27
CA GLU A 210 -10.09 -27.99 26.29
C GLU A 210 -11.28 -28.87 25.90
N GLU A 211 -11.79 -28.72 24.67
CA GLU A 211 -12.97 -29.45 24.19
C GLU A 211 -12.75 -30.98 24.10
N VAL A 212 -11.53 -31.44 23.80
CA VAL A 212 -11.18 -32.87 23.73
C VAL A 212 -10.94 -33.48 25.11
N ASN A 213 -10.55 -32.68 26.11
CA ASN A 213 -10.32 -33.18 27.46
C ASN A 213 -11.60 -33.22 28.31
N GLU A 214 -12.60 -32.40 27.98
CA GLU A 214 -13.98 -32.47 28.50
C GLU A 214 -14.72 -33.73 28.05
#